data_AF-A0A844EPZ2-F1
#
_entry.id   AF-A0A844EPZ2-F1
#
_cell.length_a   1.000
_cell.length_b   1.000
_cell.length_c   1.000
_cell.angle_alpha   90.00
_cell.angle_beta   90.00
_cell.angle_gamma   90.00
#
_symmetry.space_group_name_H-M   'P 1'
#
loop_
_entity.id
_entity.type
_entity.pdbx_description
1 polymer ?
#
loop_
_entity_poly.entity_id
_entity_poly.type
_entity_poly.pdbx_seq_one_letter_code
_entity_poly.pdbx_strand_id
1 'polypeptide(L)'
;ILYAPTYREHQDFKLPKGLGNALAADPNALVVVKLHPVLRDKEVPMRKIGNPKIKFYHELETSDLLAVADTLVTDYSSVAFDFSLLPNARSIIFFMFDLDHYQKDPGIQDDFL
;
A
#
# COMPACT_ATOMS: atom_id res chain seq x y z
N ILE A 1 5.32 8.80 -2.38
CA ILE A 1 4.32 8.03 -1.59
C ILE A 1 4.46 6.56 -1.97
N LEU A 2 4.63 5.68 -0.98
CA LEU A 2 4.56 4.23 -1.17
C LEU A 2 3.22 3.74 -0.63
N TYR A 3 2.42 3.10 -1.47
CA TYR A 3 1.23 2.37 -1.06
C TYR A 3 1.55 0.87 -1.02
N ALA A 4 1.57 0.30 0.19
CA ALA A 4 1.92 -1.09 0.47
C ALA A 4 0.87 -1.74 1.37
N PRO A 5 -0.29 -2.16 0.81
CA PRO A 5 -1.33 -2.86 1.55
C PRO A 5 -0.94 -4.32 1.79
N THR A 6 -1.49 -4.90 2.87
CA THR A 6 -1.34 -6.34 3.17
C THR A 6 -2.02 -7.20 2.10
N TYR A 7 -1.59 -8.45 1.92
CA TYR A 7 -2.27 -9.37 1.00
C TYR A 7 -3.62 -9.84 1.57
N ARG A 8 -4.64 -10.00 0.71
CA ARG A 8 -5.95 -10.60 1.06
C ARG A 8 -6.13 -11.86 0.23
N GLU A 9 -6.26 -13.02 0.88
CA GLU A 9 -6.31 -14.32 0.18
C GLU A 9 -7.61 -14.53 -0.60
N HIS A 10 -8.73 -14.00 -0.09
CA HIS A 10 -10.07 -14.25 -0.65
C HIS A 10 -10.71 -13.02 -1.30
N GLN A 11 -9.97 -11.93 -1.48
CA GLN A 11 -10.46 -10.77 -2.21
C GLN A 11 -9.67 -10.60 -3.51
N ASP A 12 -10.41 -10.44 -4.61
CA ASP A 12 -9.82 -9.80 -5.79
C ASP A 12 -9.32 -8.43 -5.34
N PHE A 13 -8.01 -8.22 -5.42
CA PHE A 13 -7.41 -6.93 -5.13
C PHE A 13 -7.93 -5.89 -6.12
N LYS A 14 -9.03 -5.24 -5.75
CA LYS A 14 -9.59 -4.09 -6.42
C LYS A 14 -9.26 -2.90 -5.56
N LEU A 15 -8.55 -1.93 -6.12
CA LEU A 15 -8.37 -0.64 -5.44
C LEU A 15 -9.76 -0.11 -5.07
N PRO A 16 -9.99 0.27 -3.80
CA PRO A 16 -11.20 0.95 -3.42
C PRO A 16 -11.52 2.10 -4.37
N LYS A 17 -12.80 2.29 -4.67
CA LYS A 17 -13.25 3.31 -5.63
C LYS A 17 -12.70 4.67 -5.22
N GLY A 18 -12.02 5.36 -6.15
CA GLY A 18 -11.43 6.67 -5.91
C GLY A 18 -10.02 6.66 -5.30
N LEU A 19 -9.50 5.53 -4.84
CA LEU A 19 -8.16 5.44 -4.25
C LEU A 19 -7.07 5.91 -5.22
N GLY A 20 -7.14 5.53 -6.50
CA GLY A 20 -6.18 5.99 -7.50
C GLY A 20 -6.15 7.52 -7.65
N ASN A 21 -7.31 8.17 -7.60
CA ASN A 21 -7.40 9.63 -7.65
C ASN A 21 -6.87 10.26 -6.35
N ALA A 22 -7.18 9.67 -5.20
CA ALA A 22 -6.70 10.16 -3.90
C ALA A 22 -5.16 10.07 -3.80
N LEU A 23 -4.57 8.94 -4.18
CA LEU A 23 -3.12 8.75 -4.19
C LEU A 23 -2.42 9.74 -5.15
N ALA A 24 -3.05 10.03 -6.30
CA ALA A 24 -2.51 10.95 -7.30
C ALA A 24 -2.94 12.42 -7.12
N ALA A 25 -3.63 12.75 -6.02
CA ALA A 25 -4.19 14.08 -5.78
C ALA A 25 -3.11 15.14 -5.58
N ASP A 26 -1.97 14.76 -4.99
CA ASP A 26 -0.83 15.66 -4.84
C ASP A 26 -0.14 15.86 -6.21
N PRO A 27 -0.09 17.10 -6.75
CA PRO A 27 0.58 17.39 -7.99
C PRO A 27 2.07 17.00 -8.00
N ASN A 28 2.72 17.04 -6.83
CA ASN A 28 4.17 16.88 -6.67
C ASN A 28 4.58 15.47 -6.22
N ALA A 29 3.63 14.61 -5.87
CA ALA A 29 3.93 13.25 -5.43
C ALA A 29 4.01 12.27 -6.61
N LEU A 30 5.04 11.42 -6.58
CA LEU A 30 5.06 10.13 -7.28
C LEU A 30 4.49 9.05 -6.35
N VAL A 31 3.64 8.19 -6.90
CA VAL A 31 3.05 7.07 -6.15
C VAL A 31 3.65 5.77 -6.66
N VAL A 32 4.18 4.97 -5.75
CA VAL A 32 4.54 3.58 -6.02
C VAL A 32 3.54 2.68 -5.31
N VAL A 33 2.96 1.73 -6.04
CA VAL A 33 2.12 0.68 -5.48
C VAL A 33 2.92 -0.61 -5.44
N LYS A 34 3.10 -1.16 -4.24
CA LYS A 34 3.80 -2.43 -4.01
C LYS A 34 2.79 -3.45 -3.51
N LEU A 35 2.32 -4.32 -4.41
CA LEU A 35 1.46 -5.42 -4.03
C LEU A 35 2.26 -6.69 -3.75
N HIS A 36 1.61 -7.62 -3.07
CA HIS A 36 2.16 -8.94 -2.79
C HIS A 36 2.49 -9.69 -4.10
N PRO A 37 3.59 -10.46 -4.17
CA PRO A 37 4.03 -11.13 -5.41
C PRO A 37 2.98 -12.02 -6.08
N VAL A 38 2.09 -12.64 -5.29
CA VAL A 38 0.97 -13.49 -5.79
C VAL A 38 -0.02 -12.71 -6.67
N LEU A 39 -0.09 -11.38 -6.52
CA LEU A 39 -0.98 -10.52 -7.31
C LEU A 39 -0.35 -10.03 -8.61
N ARG A 40 0.90 -10.42 -8.92
CA ARG A 40 1.67 -9.93 -10.09
C ARG A 40 0.91 -10.07 -11.41
N ASP A 41 0.21 -11.18 -11.61
CA ASP A 41 -0.53 -11.44 -12.86
C ASP A 41 -1.83 -10.61 -12.96
N LYS A 42 -2.39 -10.19 -11.81
CA LYS A 42 -3.59 -9.34 -11.73
C LYS A 42 -3.28 -7.84 -11.90
N GLU A 43 -2.02 -7.44 -11.86
CA GLU A 43 -1.60 -6.03 -11.99
C GLU A 43 -1.54 -5.53 -13.44
N VAL A 44 -1.34 -6.43 -14.41
CA VAL A 44 -1.30 -6.08 -15.83
C VAL A 44 -2.56 -5.30 -16.29
N PRO A 45 -3.78 -5.68 -15.90
CA PRO A 45 -4.96 -4.85 -16.14
C PRO A 45 -4.94 -3.52 -15.39
N MET A 46 -4.41 -3.46 -14.16
CA MET A 46 -4.32 -2.22 -13.38
C MET A 46 -3.37 -1.19 -14.01
N ARG A 47 -2.24 -1.65 -14.57
CA ARG A 47 -1.31 -0.80 -15.34
C ARG A 47 -1.99 -0.17 -16.56
N LYS A 48 -2.91 -0.88 -17.22
CA LYS A 48 -3.66 -0.39 -18.38
C LYS A 48 -4.75 0.64 -18.04
N ILE A 49 -5.17 0.72 -16.78
CA ILE A 49 -6.19 1.65 -16.27
C ILE A 49 -5.57 2.99 -15.82
N GLY A 50 -4.25 3.04 -15.57
CA GLY A 50 -3.70 3.90 -14.51
C GLY A 50 -3.17 5.28 -14.92
N ASN A 51 -3.57 6.27 -14.12
CA ASN A 51 -2.99 7.61 -14.01
C ASN A 51 -1.43 7.59 -14.09
N PRO A 52 -0.78 8.44 -14.91
CA PRO A 52 0.66 8.37 -15.19
C PRO A 52 1.56 8.51 -13.95
N LYS A 53 1.03 9.00 -12.84
CA LYS A 53 1.73 9.15 -11.55
C LYS A 53 1.80 7.88 -10.71
N ILE A 54 0.98 6.88 -11.01
CA ILE A 54 0.97 5.61 -10.29
C ILE A 54 1.93 4.65 -11.00
N LYS A 55 2.98 4.26 -10.30
CA LYS A 55 4.00 3.31 -10.76
C LYS A 55 3.92 2.01 -9.97
N PHE A 56 4.40 0.95 -10.61
CA PHE A 56 4.48 -0.39 -10.04
C PHE A 56 5.89 -0.92 -10.28
N TYR A 57 6.62 -1.22 -9.21
CA TYR A 57 8.01 -1.72 -9.24
C TYR A 57 8.06 -3.04 -8.45
N HIS A 58 7.97 -4.17 -9.15
CA HIS A 58 7.90 -5.50 -8.50
C HIS A 58 9.27 -6.09 -8.24
N GLU A 59 10.24 -5.67 -9.05
CA GLU A 59 11.65 -6.05 -9.01
C GLU A 59 12.40 -5.43 -7.83
N LEU A 60 11.89 -4.34 -7.27
CA LEU A 60 12.46 -3.70 -6.09
C LEU A 60 11.91 -4.33 -4.83
N GLU A 61 12.78 -4.54 -3.84
CA GLU A 61 12.35 -5.02 -2.53
C GLU A 61 11.57 -3.93 -1.79
N THR A 62 10.69 -4.33 -0.87
CA THR A 62 9.91 -3.37 -0.08
C THR A 62 10.84 -2.45 0.72
N SER A 63 11.93 -2.98 1.29
CA SER A 63 12.94 -2.19 2.01
C SER A 63 13.58 -1.09 1.15
N ASP A 64 13.88 -1.38 -0.12
CA ASP A 64 14.48 -0.40 -1.04
C ASP A 64 13.51 0.76 -1.30
N LEU A 65 12.22 0.43 -1.46
CA LEU A 65 11.16 1.42 -1.65
C LEU A 65 10.94 2.25 -0.38
N LEU A 66 11.01 1.64 0.80
CA LEU A 66 10.90 2.34 2.08
C LEU A 66 12.04 3.34 2.28
N ALA A 67 13.27 2.99 1.88
CA ALA A 67 14.45 3.85 2.01
C ALA A 67 14.37 5.17 1.21
N VAL A 68 13.49 5.23 0.20
CA VAL A 68 13.35 6.41 -0.67
C VAL A 68 11.97 7.08 -0.58
N ALA A 69 11.04 6.52 0.20
CA ALA A 69 9.69 7.07 0.35
C ALA A 69 9.64 8.08 1.49
N ASP A 70 9.02 9.25 1.29
CA ASP A 70 8.73 10.17 2.41
C ASP A 70 7.43 9.84 3.15
N THR A 71 6.54 9.06 2.53
CA THR A 71 5.22 8.74 3.06
C THR A 71 4.85 7.31 2.73
N LEU A 72 4.46 6.57 3.75
CA LEU A 72 3.92 5.22 3.66
C LEU A 72 2.40 5.24 3.86
N VAL A 73 1.66 4.66 2.93
CA VAL A 73 0.26 4.31 3.08
C VAL A 73 0.19 2.79 3.18
N THR A 74 -0.27 2.28 4.32
CA THR A 74 -0.38 0.84 4.59
C THR A 74 -1.65 0.57 5.40
N ASP A 75 -1.86 -0.65 5.87
CA ASP A 75 -3.05 -1.07 6.62
C ASP A 75 -2.69 -1.83 7.90
N TYR A 76 -2.49 -3.14 7.83
CA TYR A 76 -2.19 -4.00 8.97
C TYR A 76 -0.77 -4.58 8.88
N SER A 77 0.07 -3.97 8.04
CA SER A 77 1.41 -4.47 7.78
C SER A 77 2.41 -3.96 8.81
N SER A 78 3.30 -4.86 9.27
CA SER A 78 4.40 -4.52 10.16
C SER A 78 5.43 -3.58 9.54
N VAL A 79 5.42 -3.38 8.21
CA VAL A 79 6.35 -2.45 7.53
C VAL A 79 6.21 -1.00 8.00
N ALA A 80 5.09 -0.65 8.65
CA ALA A 80 4.95 0.63 9.33
C ALA A 80 6.01 0.84 10.42
N PHE A 81 6.35 -0.20 11.18
CA PHE A 81 7.37 -0.14 12.21
C PHE A 81 8.76 0.06 11.59
N ASP A 82 9.11 -0.72 10.57
CA ASP A 82 10.38 -0.58 9.85
C ASP A 82 10.53 0.82 9.26
N PHE A 83 9.47 1.33 8.61
CA PHE A 83 9.48 2.67 8.05
C PHE A 83 9.66 3.73 9.13
N SER A 84 8.97 3.63 10.27
CA SER A 84 9.04 4.63 11.35
C SER A 84 10.44 4.86 11.92
N LEU A 85 11.35 3.89 11.73
CA LEU A 85 12.75 3.97 12.17
C LEU A 85 13.65 4.68 11.16
N LEU A 86 13.17 4.95 9.94
CA LEU A 86 13.96 5.56 8.88
C LEU A 86 13.99 7.10 9.01
N PRO A 87 15.12 7.75 8.71
CA PRO A 87 15.24 9.21 8.79
C PRO A 87 14.35 9.95 7.78
N ASN A 88 13.97 9.30 6.68
CA ASN A 88 13.08 9.84 5.66
C ASN A 88 11.58 9.62 5.97
N ALA A 89 11.24 8.99 7.10
CA ALA A 89 9.86 8.70 7.44
C ALA A 89 9.12 9.94 7.94
N ARG A 90 8.47 10.66 7.03
CA ARG A 90 7.73 11.88 7.37
C ARG A 90 6.28 11.60 7.79
N SER A 91 5.64 10.60 7.18
CA SER A 91 4.23 10.31 7.44
C SER A 91 3.90 8.84 7.21
N ILE A 92 3.07 8.29 8.10
CA ILE A 92 2.44 6.97 7.96
C ILE A 92 0.93 7.17 7.97
N ILE A 93 0.25 6.58 7.00
CA ILE A 93 -1.21 6.61 6.88
C ILE A 93 -1.73 5.18 6.90
N PHE A 94 -2.56 4.87 7.89
CA PHE A 94 -3.25 3.58 7.98
C PHE A 94 -4.61 3.64 7.28
N PHE A 95 -4.70 3.00 6.12
CA PHE A 95 -5.90 2.92 5.29
C PHE A 95 -6.62 1.58 5.48
N MET A 96 -7.29 1.45 6.62
CA MET A 96 -7.97 0.24 7.10
C MET A 96 -9.44 0.18 6.64
N PHE A 97 -9.66 0.17 5.32
CA PHE A 97 -11.01 0.26 4.73
C PHE A 97 -11.92 -0.95 5.02
N ASP A 98 -11.33 -2.08 5.42
CA ASP A 98 -11.97 -3.36 5.67
C ASP A 98 -11.89 -3.82 7.14
N LEU A 99 -11.66 -2.89 8.08
CA LEU A 99 -11.39 -3.19 9.50
C LEU A 99 -12.39 -4.17 10.13
N ASP A 100 -13.69 -3.95 9.97
CA ASP A 100 -14.74 -4.81 10.52
C ASP A 100 -14.66 -6.27 10.03
N HIS A 101 -14.13 -6.48 8.82
CA HIS A 101 -13.90 -7.80 8.24
C HIS A 101 -12.54 -8.35 8.68
N TYR A 102 -11.50 -7.54 8.59
CA TYR A 102 -10.13 -7.93 8.91
C TYR A 102 -9.98 -8.32 10.39
N GLN A 103 -10.75 -7.70 11.29
CA GLN A 103 -10.85 -8.07 12.71
C GLN A 103 -11.35 -9.50 12.94
N LYS A 104 -12.12 -10.06 12.00
CA LYS A 104 -12.70 -11.40 12.11
C LYS A 104 -11.87 -12.45 11.37
N ASP A 105 -11.28 -12.06 10.25
CA ASP A 105 -10.46 -12.91 9.39
C ASP A 105 -9.47 -12.03 8.61
N PRO A 106 -8.14 -12.15 8.84
CA PRO A 106 -7.47 -13.15 9.70
C PRO A 106 -7.50 -12.83 11.20
N GLY A 107 -7.94 -11.62 11.59
CA GLY A 107 -7.88 -11.12 12.96
C GLY A 107 -6.79 -10.05 13.16
N ILE A 108 -6.96 -9.22 14.20
CA ILE A 108 -5.96 -8.27 14.68
C ILE A 108 -5.65 -8.53 16.15
N GLN A 109 -4.54 -7.99 16.64
CA GLN A 109 -4.21 -8.05 18.07
C GLN A 109 -5.21 -7.20 18.88
N ASP A 110 -5.51 -7.63 20.11
CA ASP A 110 -6.49 -6.97 20.99
C ASP A 110 -6.15 -5.48 21.24
N ASP A 111 -4.85 -5.15 21.35
CA ASP A 111 -4.35 -3.79 21.62
C ASP A 111 -3.99 -3.01 20.34
N PHE A 112 -4.49 -3.42 19.17
CA PHE A 112 -4.16 -2.76 17.90
C PHE A 112 -4.84 -1.39 17.71
N LEU A 113 -5.98 -1.14 18.37
CA LEU A 113 -6.79 0.09 18.22
C LEU A 113 -6.82 0.96 19.48
#